data_AF-U4V2W7-F1
#
_entry.id   AF-U4V2W7-F1
#
_cell.length_a   1.000
_cell.length_b   1.000
_cell.length_c   1.000
_cell.angle_alpha   90.00
_cell.angle_beta   90.00
_cell.angle_gamma   90.00
#
_symmetry.space_group_name_H-M   'P 1'
#
loop_
_entity.id
_entity.type
_entity.pdbx_description
1 polymer ?
#
loop_
_entity_poly.entity_id
_entity_poly.type
_entity_poly.pdbx_seq_one_letter_code
_entity_poly.pdbx_strand_id
1 'polypeptide(L)'
;MRHALPPHAYIPGQTQRHNEAQFDEIISSIPSVIDFETLQTLSAFHTALNYMQHGFHWEAHEILEAIWMNTAQNSIERLFSQCIIHLANANLKHIMKRETATQKIMAQANALSAEIGRRAPDSLAVTEIQKLFSKHAL
;
A
#
# COMPACT_ATOMS: atom_id res chain seq x y z
N MET A 1 0.24 -2.81 -17.77
CA MET A 1 -0.28 -1.52 -18.28
C MET A 1 -0.26 -0.53 -17.14
N ARG A 2 -0.02 0.78 -17.36
CA ARG A 2 -0.19 1.77 -16.29
C ARG A 2 -1.66 2.19 -16.28
N HIS A 3 -2.40 1.87 -15.22
CA HIS A 3 -3.77 2.35 -15.06
C HIS A 3 -3.76 3.86 -14.82
N ALA A 4 -4.71 4.57 -15.44
CA ALA A 4 -4.87 6.01 -15.26
C ALA A 4 -5.30 6.31 -13.81
N LEU A 5 -4.99 7.53 -13.34
CA LEU A 5 -5.51 8.00 -12.05
C LEU A 5 -7.04 8.08 -12.10
N PRO A 6 -7.75 7.73 -11.01
CA PRO A 6 -9.17 8.03 -10.88
C PRO A 6 -9.45 9.54 -10.99
N PRO A 7 -10.70 9.95 -11.26
CA PRO A 7 -11.04 11.36 -11.44
C PRO A 7 -10.70 12.26 -10.24
N HIS A 8 -10.69 11.70 -9.04
CA HIS A 8 -10.36 12.37 -7.79
C HIS A 8 -9.83 11.37 -6.75
N ALA A 9 -9.04 11.86 -5.79
CA ALA A 9 -8.65 11.06 -4.63
C ALA A 9 -9.81 11.01 -3.63
N TYR A 10 -10.07 9.84 -3.05
CA TYR A 10 -11.12 9.67 -2.07
C TYR A 10 -10.64 10.09 -0.67
N ILE A 11 -11.26 11.14 -0.14
CA ILE A 11 -11.06 11.65 1.21
C ILE A 11 -12.40 11.56 1.94
N PRO A 12 -12.54 10.68 2.96
CA PRO A 12 -13.80 10.48 3.64
C PRO A 12 -14.38 11.77 4.23
N GLY A 13 -15.64 12.06 3.88
CA GLY A 13 -16.35 13.27 4.31
C GLY A 13 -16.02 14.53 3.49
N GLN A 14 -15.18 14.44 2.45
CA GLN A 14 -14.83 15.56 1.57
C GLN A 14 -15.14 15.28 0.10
N THR A 15 -14.79 14.10 -0.40
CA THR A 15 -15.03 13.73 -1.80
C THR A 15 -16.01 12.56 -1.89
N GLN A 16 -16.70 12.44 -3.02
CA GLN A 16 -17.58 11.31 -3.28
C GLN A 16 -16.78 10.01 -3.35
N ARG A 17 -17.36 8.91 -2.84
CA ARG A 17 -16.75 7.58 -2.98
C ARG A 17 -16.81 7.13 -4.44
N HIS A 18 -15.77 6.42 -4.88
CA HIS A 18 -15.78 5.75 -6.17
C HIS A 18 -16.90 4.70 -6.26
N ASN A 19 -17.27 4.35 -7.48
CA ASN A 19 -18.16 3.21 -7.71
C ASN A 19 -17.51 1.92 -7.20
N GLU A 20 -18.32 0.96 -6.76
CA GLU A 20 -17.80 -0.30 -6.17
C GLU A 20 -16.87 -1.05 -7.13
N ALA A 21 -17.19 -1.04 -8.43
CA ALA A 21 -16.41 -1.74 -9.46
C ALA A 21 -15.18 -0.96 -9.98
N GLN A 22 -14.83 0.19 -9.38
CA GLN A 22 -13.79 1.09 -9.91
C GLN A 22 -12.42 0.40 -10.10
N PHE A 23 -12.10 -0.60 -9.28
CA PHE A 23 -10.81 -1.28 -9.30
C PHE A 23 -10.90 -2.76 -9.71
N ASP A 24 -12.06 -3.24 -10.15
CA ASP A 24 -12.29 -4.67 -10.45
C ASP A 24 -11.32 -5.19 -11.52
N GLU A 25 -11.05 -4.39 -12.55
CA GLU A 25 -10.08 -4.76 -13.60
C GLU A 25 -8.66 -4.93 -13.02
N ILE A 26 -8.25 -4.06 -12.10
CA ILE A 26 -6.94 -4.14 -11.45
C ILE A 26 -6.89 -5.37 -10.53
N ILE A 27 -7.91 -5.54 -9.69
CA ILE A 27 -7.98 -6.59 -8.67
C ILE A 27 -8.10 -7.97 -9.31
N SER A 28 -8.89 -8.12 -10.37
CA SER A 28 -9.05 -9.40 -11.09
C SER A 28 -7.78 -9.88 -11.79
N SER A 29 -6.80 -9.00 -12.00
CA SER A 29 -5.48 -9.36 -12.54
C SER A 29 -4.50 -9.91 -11.50
N ILE A 30 -4.84 -9.84 -10.21
CA ILE A 30 -3.97 -10.28 -9.12
C ILE A 30 -3.96 -11.82 -9.05
N PRO A 31 -2.79 -12.48 -9.07
CA PRO A 31 -2.72 -13.93 -8.95
C PRO A 31 -3.07 -14.41 -7.53
N SER A 32 -3.54 -15.64 -7.42
CA SER A 32 -3.99 -16.24 -6.16
C SER A 32 -2.87 -16.58 -5.16
N VAL A 33 -1.62 -16.58 -5.62
CA VAL A 33 -0.43 -16.78 -4.80
C VAL A 33 0.60 -15.76 -5.23
N ILE A 34 1.09 -14.99 -4.27
CA ILE A 34 2.07 -13.93 -4.48
C ILE A 34 3.24 -14.18 -3.54
N ASP A 35 4.42 -14.43 -4.10
CA ASP A 35 5.68 -14.30 -3.38
C ASP A 35 6.26 -12.89 -3.59
N PHE A 36 7.41 -12.61 -2.95
CA PHE A 36 7.99 -11.28 -3.00
C PHE A 36 8.49 -10.90 -4.41
N GLU A 37 9.07 -11.82 -5.18
CA GLU A 37 9.52 -11.54 -6.55
C GLU A 37 8.34 -11.23 -7.46
N THR A 38 7.28 -12.03 -7.39
CA THR A 38 6.03 -11.81 -8.12
C THR A 38 5.44 -10.45 -7.78
N LEU A 39 5.32 -10.13 -6.48
CA LEU A 39 4.80 -8.86 -5.98
C LEU A 39 5.44 -7.65 -6.67
N GLN A 40 6.78 -7.66 -6.77
CA GLN A 40 7.53 -6.55 -7.36
C GLN A 40 7.26 -6.36 -8.86
N THR A 41 6.78 -7.38 -9.56
CA THR A 41 6.45 -7.28 -10.99
C THR A 41 4.98 -6.97 -11.25
N LEU A 42 4.11 -7.08 -10.24
CA LEU A 42 2.67 -6.93 -10.42
C LEU A 42 2.28 -5.54 -10.93
N SER A 43 1.48 -5.51 -12.00
CA SER A 43 0.90 -4.27 -12.53
C SER A 43 0.03 -3.56 -11.48
N ALA A 44 -0.70 -4.33 -10.67
CA ALA A 44 -1.51 -3.80 -9.57
C ALA A 44 -0.64 -3.12 -8.49
N PHE A 45 0.49 -3.75 -8.12
CA PHE A 45 1.40 -3.17 -7.13
C PHE A 45 2.00 -1.84 -7.63
N HIS A 46 2.50 -1.81 -8.86
CA HIS A 46 2.98 -0.58 -9.49
C HIS A 46 1.91 0.51 -9.60
N THR A 47 0.65 0.12 -9.83
CA THR A 47 -0.48 1.04 -9.89
C THR A 47 -0.75 1.66 -8.52
N ALA A 48 -0.75 0.85 -7.45
CA ALA A 48 -0.91 1.36 -6.09
C ALA A 48 0.21 2.34 -5.70
N LEU A 49 1.47 2.03 -6.04
CA LEU A 49 2.59 2.95 -5.80
C LEU A 49 2.44 4.26 -6.59
N ASN A 50 1.96 4.18 -7.84
CA ASN A 50 1.67 5.36 -8.64
C ASN A 50 0.54 6.19 -8.02
N TYR A 51 -0.51 5.57 -7.47
CA TYR A 51 -1.58 6.26 -6.76
C TYR A 51 -1.07 6.96 -5.51
N MET A 52 -0.25 6.29 -4.69
CA MET A 52 0.39 6.91 -3.52
C MET A 52 1.22 8.13 -3.90
N GLN A 53 1.97 8.06 -5.01
CA GLN A 53 2.78 9.17 -5.51
C GLN A 53 1.96 10.42 -5.83
N HIS A 54 0.68 10.27 -6.19
CA HIS A 54 -0.20 11.36 -6.60
C HIS A 54 -1.25 11.73 -5.54
N GLY A 55 -1.14 11.23 -4.31
CA GLY A 55 -2.06 11.56 -3.22
C GLY A 55 -3.34 10.70 -3.15
N PHE A 56 -3.46 9.68 -4.01
CA PHE A 56 -4.59 8.74 -4.05
C PHE A 56 -4.39 7.61 -3.05
N HIS A 57 -4.22 7.98 -1.78
CA HIS A 57 -3.79 7.06 -0.74
C HIS A 57 -4.86 6.03 -0.37
N TRP A 58 -6.14 6.40 -0.44
CA TRP A 58 -7.21 5.45 -0.19
C TRP A 58 -7.28 4.40 -1.30
N GLU A 59 -7.16 4.81 -2.56
CA GLU A 59 -7.20 3.93 -3.72
C GLU A 59 -6.00 2.98 -3.75
N ALA A 60 -4.82 3.49 -3.41
CA ALA A 60 -3.65 2.65 -3.22
C ALA A 60 -3.88 1.62 -2.12
N HIS A 61 -4.50 2.01 -1.00
CA HIS A 61 -4.83 1.11 0.10
C HIS A 61 -5.75 -0.03 -0.36
N GLU A 62 -6.84 0.25 -1.07
CA GLU A 62 -7.77 -0.79 -1.55
C GLU A 62 -7.05 -1.82 -2.45
N ILE A 63 -6.21 -1.36 -3.38
CA ILE A 63 -5.45 -2.25 -4.27
C ILE A 63 -4.43 -3.09 -3.48
N LEU A 64 -3.72 -2.46 -2.53
CA LEU A 64 -2.74 -3.16 -1.70
C LEU A 64 -3.40 -4.17 -0.75
N GLU A 65 -4.61 -3.90 -0.25
CA GLU A 65 -5.37 -4.85 0.56
C GLU A 65 -5.72 -6.11 -0.23
N ALA A 66 -6.15 -5.95 -1.49
CA ALA A 66 -6.41 -7.08 -2.39
C ALA A 66 -5.14 -7.92 -2.64
N ILE A 67 -3.97 -7.28 -2.83
CA ILE A 67 -2.68 -7.97 -2.93
C ILE A 67 -2.38 -8.71 -1.62
N TRP A 68 -2.48 -8.03 -0.47
CA TRP A 68 -2.21 -8.60 0.85
C TRP A 68 -3.06 -9.84 1.13
N MET A 69 -4.33 -9.85 0.74
CA MET A 69 -5.22 -11.01 0.90
C MET A 69 -4.75 -12.27 0.15
N ASN A 70 -3.96 -12.11 -0.93
CA ASN A 70 -3.42 -13.21 -1.74
C ASN A 70 -1.98 -13.60 -1.38
N THR A 71 -1.40 -12.97 -0.36
CA THR A 71 -0.08 -13.36 0.18
C THR A 71 -0.21 -14.48 1.21
N ALA A 72 0.80 -15.34 1.31
CA ALA A 72 0.81 -16.42 2.28
C ALA A 72 0.82 -15.88 3.73
N GLN A 73 0.10 -16.56 4.64
CA GLN A 73 0.09 -16.17 6.04
C GLN A 73 1.53 -16.23 6.62
N ASN A 74 1.88 -15.21 7.41
CA ASN A 74 3.21 -15.05 8.03
C ASN A 74 4.39 -14.91 7.05
N SER A 75 4.18 -14.66 5.76
CA SER A 75 5.27 -14.45 4.81
C SER A 75 5.83 -13.01 4.85
N ILE A 76 6.95 -12.78 4.16
CA ILE A 76 7.60 -11.46 4.10
C ILE A 76 6.77 -10.51 3.25
N GLU A 77 6.26 -10.95 2.10
CA GLU A 77 5.42 -10.18 1.20
C GLU A 77 4.09 -9.77 1.84
N ARG A 78 3.56 -10.58 2.77
CA ARG A 78 2.41 -10.19 3.60
C ARG A 78 2.73 -9.03 4.54
N LEU A 79 3.83 -9.13 5.28
CA LEU A 79 4.29 -8.06 6.18
C LEU A 79 4.61 -6.78 5.40
N PHE A 80 5.26 -6.92 4.25
CA PHE A 80 5.63 -5.83 3.36
C PHE A 80 4.40 -5.11 2.81
N SER A 81 3.42 -5.85 2.27
CA SER A 81 2.17 -5.28 1.76
C SER A 81 1.41 -4.55 2.88
N GLN A 82 1.32 -5.16 4.07
CA GLN A 82 0.68 -4.55 5.24
C GLN A 82 1.39 -3.27 5.70
N CYS A 83 2.72 -3.23 5.64
CA CYS A 83 3.51 -2.06 5.98
C CYS A 83 3.17 -0.87 5.07
N ILE A 84 3.08 -1.10 3.76
CA ILE A 84 2.74 -0.07 2.76
C ILE A 84 1.26 0.35 2.87
N ILE A 85 0.35 -0.58 3.21
CA ILE A 85 -1.04 -0.26 3.55
C ILE A 85 -1.10 0.73 4.72
N HIS A 86 -0.35 0.49 5.80
CA HIS A 86 -0.29 1.43 6.91
C HIS A 86 0.33 2.77 6.50
N LEU A 87 1.39 2.76 5.68
CA LEU A 87 1.97 3.98 5.13
C LEU A 87 0.94 4.81 4.35
N ALA A 88 0.20 4.18 3.42
CA ALA A 88 -0.87 4.84 2.66
C ALA A 88 -1.99 5.37 3.58
N ASN A 89 -2.45 4.59 4.54
CA ASN A 89 -3.51 5.02 5.44
C ASN A 89 -3.06 6.16 6.38
N ALA A 90 -1.82 6.14 6.86
CA ALA A 90 -1.25 7.26 7.60
C ALA A 90 -1.25 8.53 6.75
N ASN A 91 -0.79 8.43 5.49
CA ASN A 91 -0.86 9.52 4.50
C ASN A 91 -2.25 10.13 4.38
N LEU A 92 -3.26 9.27 4.19
CA LEU A 92 -4.65 9.68 4.15
C LEU A 92 -5.08 10.40 5.44
N LYS A 93 -4.72 9.88 6.63
CA LYS A 93 -5.09 10.51 7.91
C LYS A 93 -4.48 11.89 8.09
N HIS A 94 -3.27 12.12 7.60
CA HIS A 94 -2.66 13.45 7.65
C HIS A 94 -3.37 14.45 6.75
N ILE A 95 -3.72 14.06 5.52
CA ILE A 95 -4.54 14.90 4.62
C ILE A 95 -5.91 15.21 5.28
N MET A 96 -6.47 14.24 6.01
CA MET A 96 -7.70 14.42 6.80
C MET A 96 -7.50 15.26 8.08
N LYS A 97 -6.28 15.75 8.37
CA LYS A 97 -5.91 16.49 9.59
C LYS A 97 -6.17 15.71 10.90
N ARG A 98 -5.97 14.40 10.88
CA ARG A 98 -6.17 13.50 12.02
C ARG A 98 -4.84 13.04 12.62
N GLU A 99 -4.09 13.98 13.20
CA GLU A 99 -2.68 13.76 13.59
C GLU A 99 -2.46 12.59 14.57
N THR A 100 -3.32 12.42 15.59
CA THR A 100 -3.21 11.28 16.50
C THR A 100 -3.35 9.94 15.77
N ALA A 101 -4.23 9.87 14.77
CA ALA A 101 -4.40 8.67 13.96
C ALA A 101 -3.20 8.47 13.01
N THR A 102 -2.70 9.55 12.39
CA THR A 102 -1.48 9.53 11.57
C THR A 102 -0.30 8.94 12.36
N GLN A 103 -0.01 9.48 13.55
CA GLN A 103 1.10 9.02 14.40
C GLN A 103 0.95 7.55 14.79
N LYS A 104 -0.26 7.15 15.22
CA LYS A 104 -0.54 5.76 15.59
C LYS A 104 -0.29 4.80 14.44
N ILE A 105 -0.79 5.13 13.24
CA ILE A 105 -0.66 4.25 12.06
C ILE A 105 0.79 4.25 11.55
N MET A 106 1.50 5.39 11.56
CA MET A 106 2.92 5.42 11.23
C MET A 106 3.76 4.57 12.18
N ALA A 107 3.43 4.54 13.47
CA ALA A 107 4.09 3.64 14.41
C ALA A 107 3.88 2.16 14.05
N GLN A 108 2.69 1.78 13.57
CA GLN A 108 2.41 0.43 13.07
C GLN A 108 3.22 0.11 11.80
N ALA A 109 3.29 1.05 10.85
CA ALA A 109 4.12 0.90 9.65
C ALA A 109 5.60 0.70 10.02
N ASN A 110 6.14 1.55 10.92
CA ASN A 110 7.52 1.45 11.41
C ASN A 110 7.80 0.11 12.10
N ALA A 111 6.88 -0.38 12.93
CA ALA A 111 7.02 -1.67 13.59
C ALA A 111 7.10 -2.83 12.59
N LEU A 112 6.29 -2.80 11.52
CA LEU A 112 6.35 -3.79 10.44
C LEU A 112 7.65 -3.69 9.62
N SER A 113 8.12 -2.47 9.34
CA SER A 113 9.41 -2.26 8.66
C SER A 113 10.56 -2.88 9.47
N ALA A 114 10.57 -2.63 10.79
CA ALA A 114 11.53 -3.26 11.70
C ALA A 114 11.39 -4.80 11.73
N GLU A 115 10.16 -5.33 11.72
CA GLU A 115 9.93 -6.78 11.66
C GLU A 115 10.52 -7.42 10.40
N ILE A 116 10.28 -6.80 9.23
CA ILE A 116 10.84 -7.25 7.95
C ILE A 116 12.37 -7.26 8.03
N GLY A 117 12.97 -6.21 8.58
CA GLY A 117 14.41 -6.13 8.83
C GLY A 117 14.95 -7.25 9.73
N ARG A 118 14.21 -7.64 10.78
CA ARG A 118 14.64 -8.75 11.66
C ARG A 118 14.51 -10.11 10.98
N ARG A 119 13.47 -10.31 10.17
CA ARG A 119 13.18 -11.61 9.55
C ARG A 119 13.93 -11.85 8.24
N ALA A 120 14.30 -10.80 7.54
CA ALA A 120 14.92 -10.88 6.22
C ALA A 120 15.95 -9.74 6.02
N PRO A 121 17.00 -9.63 6.87
CA PRO A 121 17.88 -8.47 6.99
C PRO A 121 18.58 -8.04 5.70
N ASP A 122 18.91 -8.98 4.81
CA ASP A 122 19.62 -8.72 3.55
C ASP A 122 18.74 -8.92 2.31
N SER A 123 17.41 -8.90 2.49
CA SER A 123 16.46 -9.10 1.40
C SER A 123 16.15 -7.81 0.65
N LEU A 124 15.73 -7.95 -0.62
CA LEU A 124 15.16 -6.84 -1.39
C LEU A 124 13.99 -6.18 -0.66
N ALA A 125 13.21 -6.92 0.15
CA ALA A 125 12.10 -6.35 0.91
C ALA A 125 12.53 -5.24 1.86
N VAL A 126 13.69 -5.38 2.51
CA VAL A 126 14.24 -4.35 3.40
C VAL A 126 14.66 -3.12 2.60
N THR A 127 15.38 -3.31 1.50
CA THR A 127 15.81 -2.20 0.65
C THR A 127 14.63 -1.46 0.04
N GLU A 128 13.61 -2.18 -0.44
CA GLU A 128 12.42 -1.57 -1.03
C GLU A 128 11.56 -0.85 0.00
N ILE A 129 11.38 -1.41 1.22
CA ILE A 129 10.57 -0.73 2.22
C ILE A 129 11.24 0.58 2.66
N GLN A 130 12.57 0.60 2.80
CA GLN A 130 13.32 1.82 3.11
C GLN A 130 13.13 2.89 2.02
N LYS A 131 13.23 2.51 0.74
CA LYS A 131 12.98 3.43 -0.39
C LYS A 131 11.56 4.00 -0.35
N LEU A 132 10.57 3.15 -0.08
CA LEU A 132 9.17 3.58 -0.01
C LEU A 132 8.92 4.54 1.15
N PHE A 133 9.50 4.31 2.32
CA PHE A 133 9.43 5.26 3.43
C PHE A 133 10.08 6.60 3.08
N SER A 134 11.28 6.60 2.48
CA SER A 134 11.94 7.84 2.07
C SER A 134 11.14 8.64 1.03
N LYS A 135 10.32 7.98 0.21
CA LYS A 135 9.56 8.63 -0.86
C LYS A 135 8.13 9.03 -0.45
N HIS A 136 7.49 8.24 0.41
CA HIS A 136 6.05 8.32 0.66
C HIS A 136 5.68 8.48 2.13
N ALA A 137 6.61 8.46 3.08
CA ALA A 137 6.28 8.95 4.40
C ALA A 137 5.98 10.44 4.30
N LEU A 138 4.76 10.80 4.71
CA LEU A 138 4.28 12.18 4.87
C LEU A 138 5.33 13.11 5.45
#